data_AF-A0A521HK45-F1
#
_entry.id   AF-A0A521HK45-F1
#
_cell.length_a   1.000
_cell.length_b   1.000
_cell.length_c   1.000
_cell.angle_alpha   90.00
_cell.angle_beta   90.00
_cell.angle_gamma   90.00
#
_symmetry.space_group_name_H-M   'P 1'
#
loop_
_entity.id
_entity.type
_entity.pdbx_description
1 polymer ?
#
loop_
_entity_poly.entity_id
_entity_poly.type
_entity_poly.pdbx_seq_one_letter_code
_entity_poly.pdbx_strand_id
1 'polypeptide(L)'
;MMGKKNISSILFLLLLVFQVATLYAQDNYNLSEINAAAKTQFVKPETLDRLMIRLRMLENNLPADQDDLLIETYKTIAEQYIANNHYSQAYAVYSKCMTFKQESLARKFINSIDSTKKNIEERRTNDGTELMNLQNQVQELQIDNDLLVSKRINFKKYFSFIIIALSTLFALILVRSALKLINIRSQLKENKESMKLQHRIATLGFYVKGLVNQTRHKAGQMEDMAASIQAGLQKISSSELKNTSFASDVKLHCKEIKKELNASGIDA
;
A
#
# COMPACT_ATOMS: atom_id res chain seq x y z
N MET A 1 -37.40 -36.15 40.09
CA MET A 1 -36.54 -37.17 40.77
C MET A 1 -35.07 -36.97 40.40
N MET A 2 -34.42 -35.88 40.87
CA MET A 2 -33.06 -35.52 40.42
C MET A 2 -32.13 -35.04 41.56
N GLY A 3 -32.38 -35.46 42.80
CA GLY A 3 -31.65 -34.95 43.98
C GLY A 3 -30.81 -35.95 44.78
N LYS A 4 -30.96 -37.27 44.57
CA LYS A 4 -30.31 -38.28 45.45
C LYS A 4 -28.90 -38.71 45.04
N LYS A 5 -28.50 -38.58 43.76
CA LYS A 5 -27.18 -39.04 43.30
C LYS A 5 -26.01 -38.13 43.73
N ASN A 6 -26.24 -36.83 43.88
CA ASN A 6 -25.16 -35.89 44.22
C ASN A 6 -24.80 -35.92 45.70
N ILE A 7 -25.75 -36.22 46.58
CA ILE A 7 -25.53 -36.23 48.04
C ILE A 7 -24.58 -37.38 48.43
N SER A 8 -24.74 -38.56 47.83
CA SER A 8 -23.86 -39.71 48.11
C SER A 8 -22.42 -39.48 47.67
N SER A 9 -22.21 -38.75 46.57
CA SER A 9 -20.87 -38.47 46.05
C SER A 9 -20.15 -37.41 46.88
N ILE A 10 -20.87 -36.39 47.34
CA ILE A 10 -20.33 -35.36 48.25
C ILE A 10 -19.97 -35.96 49.61
N LEU A 11 -20.81 -36.87 50.15
CA LEU A 11 -20.56 -37.51 51.44
C LEU A 11 -19.36 -38.46 51.39
N PHE A 12 -19.17 -39.16 50.26
CA PHE A 12 -17.98 -39.98 50.04
C PHE A 12 -16.71 -39.14 49.91
N LEU A 13 -16.79 -37.98 49.25
CA LEU A 13 -15.66 -37.08 49.08
C LEU A 13 -15.26 -36.40 50.41
N LEU A 14 -16.24 -36.02 51.23
CA LEU A 14 -15.99 -35.53 52.60
C LEU A 14 -15.35 -36.58 53.50
N LEU A 15 -15.79 -37.84 53.40
CA LEU A 15 -15.23 -38.93 54.19
C LEU A 15 -13.79 -39.26 53.78
N LEU A 16 -13.48 -39.14 52.48
CA LEU A 16 -12.13 -39.32 51.93
C LEU A 16 -11.20 -38.16 52.35
N VAL A 17 -11.69 -36.91 52.33
CA VAL A 17 -10.93 -35.75 52.84
C VAL A 17 -10.70 -35.86 54.36
N PHE A 18 -11.67 -36.38 55.11
CA PHE A 18 -11.52 -36.57 56.56
C PHE A 18 -10.50 -37.66 56.91
N GLN A 19 -10.46 -38.76 56.15
CA GLN A 19 -9.46 -39.81 56.37
C GLN A 19 -8.03 -39.37 56.00
N VAL A 20 -7.88 -38.55 54.95
CA VAL A 20 -6.58 -37.98 54.59
C VAL A 20 -6.13 -36.98 55.67
N ALA A 21 -7.03 -36.14 56.20
CA ALA A 21 -6.69 -35.20 57.27
C ALA A 21 -6.23 -35.89 58.57
N THR A 22 -6.80 -37.05 58.92
CA THR A 22 -6.37 -37.80 60.12
C THR A 22 -4.98 -38.44 59.98
N LEU A 23 -4.59 -38.84 58.76
CA LEU A 23 -3.25 -39.40 58.50
C LEU A 23 -2.15 -38.34 58.59
N TYR A 24 -2.42 -37.09 58.19
CA TYR A 24 -1.47 -35.98 58.33
C TYR A 24 -1.42 -35.38 59.75
N ALA A 25 -2.43 -35.64 60.59
CA ALA A 25 -2.47 -35.09 61.94
C ALA A 25 -1.70 -35.94 62.96
N GLN A 26 -1.50 -37.24 62.74
CA GLN A 26 -1.04 -38.16 63.78
C GLN A 26 0.47 -38.04 64.12
N ASP A 27 1.31 -37.58 63.19
CA ASP A 27 2.76 -37.48 63.41
C ASP A 27 3.19 -36.18 64.12
N ASN A 28 2.40 -35.10 64.01
CA ASN A 28 2.76 -33.77 64.53
C ASN A 28 2.60 -33.66 66.05
N TYR A 29 1.73 -34.46 66.66
CA TYR A 29 1.47 -34.39 68.11
C TYR A 29 2.63 -34.92 68.95
N ASN A 30 3.47 -35.82 68.42
CA ASN A 30 4.52 -36.46 69.22
C ASN A 30 5.75 -35.57 69.46
N LEU A 31 6.21 -34.81 68.47
CA LEU A 31 7.41 -33.98 68.61
C LEU A 31 7.16 -32.72 69.46
N SER A 32 6.02 -32.07 69.24
CA SER A 32 5.61 -30.89 70.02
C SER A 32 5.42 -31.25 71.50
N GLU A 33 4.84 -32.42 71.80
CA GLU A 33 4.70 -32.94 73.16
C GLU A 33 6.06 -33.20 73.81
N ILE A 34 7.01 -33.80 73.10
CA ILE A 34 8.38 -34.04 73.61
C ILE A 34 9.07 -32.71 73.91
N ASN A 35 8.96 -31.72 73.03
CA ASN A 35 9.53 -30.39 73.25
C ASN A 35 8.90 -29.71 74.48
N ALA A 36 7.56 -29.76 74.59
CA ALA A 36 6.84 -29.19 75.73
C ALA A 36 7.25 -29.86 77.05
N ALA A 37 7.38 -31.19 77.06
CA ALA A 37 7.84 -31.95 78.22
C ALA A 37 9.28 -31.60 78.61
N ALA A 38 10.18 -31.40 77.64
CA ALA A 38 11.56 -30.97 77.87
C ALA A 38 11.66 -29.54 78.41
N LYS A 39 10.69 -28.67 78.13
CA LYS A 39 10.65 -27.27 78.63
C LYS A 39 10.14 -27.15 80.07
N THR A 40 9.63 -28.22 80.68
CA THR A 40 9.13 -28.16 82.05
C THR A 40 10.25 -27.85 83.06
N GLN A 41 9.94 -27.10 84.12
CA GLN A 41 10.93 -26.68 85.11
C GLN A 41 11.40 -27.89 85.94
N PHE A 42 12.72 -28.07 86.07
CA PHE A 42 13.35 -29.17 86.83
C PHE A 42 12.98 -30.58 86.33
N VAL A 43 13.36 -30.90 85.08
CA VAL A 43 13.23 -32.26 84.55
C VAL A 43 14.33 -33.16 85.11
N LYS A 44 13.95 -34.28 85.72
CA LYS A 44 14.90 -35.29 86.18
C LYS A 44 15.67 -35.90 84.99
N PRO A 45 16.97 -36.21 85.13
CA PRO A 45 17.80 -36.80 84.07
C PRO A 45 17.19 -38.06 83.43
N GLU A 46 16.56 -38.94 84.22
CA GLU A 46 15.95 -40.17 83.70
C GLU A 46 14.73 -39.87 82.80
N THR A 47 14.08 -38.72 83.01
CA THR A 47 12.99 -38.26 82.16
C THR A 47 13.53 -37.70 80.85
N LEU A 48 14.67 -37.00 80.87
CA LEU A 48 15.36 -36.56 79.65
C LEU A 48 15.82 -37.76 78.81
N ASP A 49 16.33 -38.82 79.43
CA ASP A 49 16.72 -40.06 78.73
C ASP A 49 15.52 -40.70 78.02
N ARG A 50 14.36 -40.75 78.68
CA ARG A 50 13.10 -41.25 78.07
C ARG A 50 12.64 -40.37 76.91
N LEU A 51 12.72 -39.05 77.05
CA LEU A 51 12.39 -38.12 75.97
C LEU A 51 13.34 -38.31 74.77
N MET A 52 14.63 -38.51 75.01
CA MET A 52 15.61 -38.82 73.97
C MET A 52 15.33 -40.14 73.24
N ILE A 53 14.88 -41.17 73.97
CA ILE A 53 14.49 -42.44 73.35
C ILE A 53 13.25 -42.24 72.45
N ARG A 54 12.23 -41.50 72.92
CA ARG A 54 11.05 -41.16 72.10
C ARG A 54 11.45 -40.34 70.87
N LEU A 55 12.33 -39.36 71.04
CA LEU A 55 12.81 -38.49 69.97
C LEU A 55 13.51 -39.28 68.86
N ARG A 56 14.33 -40.27 69.22
CA ARG A 56 15.02 -41.16 68.26
C ARG A 56 14.08 -41.96 67.38
N MET A 57 12.90 -42.32 67.87
CA MET A 57 11.91 -43.06 67.07
C MET A 57 11.26 -42.17 66.01
N LEU A 58 11.28 -40.85 66.19
CA LEU A 58 10.66 -39.89 65.28
C LEU A 58 11.62 -39.37 64.20
N GLU A 59 12.93 -39.37 64.45
CA GLU A 59 13.95 -38.84 63.54
C GLU A 59 13.88 -39.37 62.11
N ASN A 60 13.62 -40.67 61.95
CA ASN A 60 13.62 -41.33 60.64
C ASN A 60 12.35 -41.07 59.82
N ASN A 61 11.28 -40.59 60.47
CA ASN A 61 9.96 -40.41 59.88
C ASN A 61 9.52 -38.94 59.86
N LEU A 62 10.42 -38.01 60.16
CA LEU A 62 10.06 -36.61 60.30
C LEU A 62 9.88 -35.96 58.92
N PRO A 63 8.75 -35.28 58.67
CA PRO A 63 8.60 -34.49 57.46
C PRO A 63 9.53 -33.25 57.50
N ALA A 64 10.01 -32.83 56.33
CA ALA A 64 11.07 -31.83 56.18
C ALA A 64 10.70 -30.42 56.70
N ASP A 65 9.42 -30.16 56.96
CA ASP A 65 8.89 -28.94 57.57
C ASP A 65 9.07 -28.90 59.09
N GLN A 66 9.48 -30.01 59.72
CA GLN A 66 9.66 -30.14 61.17
C GLN A 66 11.12 -30.17 61.62
N ASP A 67 12.07 -30.02 60.69
CA ASP A 67 13.50 -29.97 61.00
C ASP A 67 13.82 -28.92 62.08
N ASP A 68 13.19 -27.75 62.02
CA ASP A 68 13.44 -26.65 62.96
C ASP A 68 12.94 -26.98 64.38
N LEU A 69 11.77 -27.62 64.50
CA LEU A 69 11.21 -28.07 65.78
C LEU A 69 12.04 -29.21 66.38
N LEU A 70 12.56 -30.12 65.55
CA LEU A 70 13.45 -31.20 65.99
C LEU A 70 14.76 -30.65 66.57
N ILE A 71 15.38 -29.72 65.85
CA ILE A 71 16.61 -29.04 66.28
C ILE A 71 16.37 -28.27 67.59
N GLU A 72 15.24 -27.57 67.71
CA GLU A 72 14.87 -26.87 68.95
C GLU A 72 14.71 -27.85 70.13
N THR A 73 14.01 -28.97 69.90
CA THR A 73 13.79 -30.00 70.93
C THR A 73 15.12 -30.59 71.42
N TYR A 74 16.02 -30.91 70.50
CA TYR A 74 17.37 -31.36 70.80
C TYR A 74 18.17 -30.38 71.65
N LYS A 75 18.09 -29.09 71.30
CA LYS A 75 18.74 -28.01 72.03
C LYS A 75 18.18 -27.88 73.45
N THR A 76 16.86 -27.89 73.60
CA THR A 76 16.20 -27.80 74.91
C THR A 76 16.58 -28.98 75.81
N ILE A 77 16.61 -30.21 75.28
CA ILE A 77 17.04 -31.37 76.07
C ILE A 77 18.51 -31.23 76.51
N ALA A 78 19.40 -30.77 75.63
CA ALA A 78 20.80 -30.53 75.99
C ALA A 78 20.93 -29.47 77.10
N GLU A 79 20.19 -28.36 77.01
CA GLU A 79 20.13 -27.32 78.04
C GLU A 79 19.63 -27.86 79.39
N GLN A 80 18.63 -28.75 79.39
CA GLN A 80 18.16 -29.39 80.62
C GLN A 80 19.19 -30.35 81.23
N TYR A 81 19.96 -31.09 80.42
CA TYR A 81 21.06 -31.88 80.96
C TYR A 81 22.13 -30.98 81.61
N ILE A 82 22.44 -29.83 81.00
CA ILE A 82 23.36 -28.83 81.59
C ILE A 82 22.81 -28.33 82.93
N ALA A 83 21.52 -27.99 82.99
CA ALA A 83 20.87 -27.52 84.21
C ALA A 83 20.93 -28.56 85.36
N ASN A 84 21.03 -29.85 85.03
CA ASN A 84 21.20 -30.93 86.00
C ASN A 84 22.67 -31.36 86.21
N ASN A 85 23.65 -30.61 85.71
CA ASN A 85 25.10 -30.92 85.78
C ASN A 85 25.53 -32.21 85.02
N HIS A 86 24.73 -32.69 84.07
CA HIS A 86 25.03 -33.84 83.22
C HIS A 86 25.73 -33.41 81.92
N TYR A 87 26.94 -32.85 82.04
CA TYR A 87 27.66 -32.24 80.91
C TYR A 87 28.02 -33.23 79.79
N SER A 88 28.34 -34.48 80.14
CA SER A 88 28.69 -35.51 79.14
C SER A 88 27.48 -35.86 78.26
N GLN A 89 26.31 -36.04 78.87
CA GLN A 89 25.04 -36.27 78.18
C GLN A 89 24.66 -35.05 77.34
N ALA A 90 24.77 -33.85 77.91
CA ALA A 90 24.50 -32.60 77.19
C ALA A 90 25.36 -32.46 75.93
N TYR A 91 26.66 -32.75 76.03
CA TYR A 91 27.58 -32.71 74.89
C TYR A 91 27.17 -33.71 73.79
N ALA A 92 26.81 -34.94 74.15
CA ALA A 92 26.36 -35.95 73.19
C ALA A 92 25.07 -35.52 72.46
N VAL A 93 24.09 -34.98 73.20
CA VAL A 93 22.84 -34.46 72.64
C VAL A 93 23.10 -33.26 71.71
N TYR A 94 23.95 -32.33 72.15
CA TYR A 94 24.29 -31.14 71.36
C TYR A 94 25.08 -31.48 70.08
N SER A 95 26.01 -32.42 70.15
CA SER A 95 26.73 -32.92 68.98
C SER A 95 25.78 -33.49 67.94
N LYS A 96 24.79 -34.29 68.37
CA LYS A 96 23.75 -34.82 67.49
C LYS A 96 22.87 -33.73 66.88
N CYS A 97 22.51 -32.72 67.68
CA CYS A 97 21.77 -31.53 67.21
C CYS A 97 22.52 -30.82 66.07
N MET A 98 23.84 -30.68 66.18
CA MET A 98 24.66 -30.03 65.15
C MET A 98 24.71 -30.82 63.85
N THR A 99 24.84 -32.15 63.93
CA THR A 99 24.78 -33.02 62.75
C THR A 99 23.45 -32.87 62.01
N PHE A 100 22.32 -32.91 62.72
CA PHE A 100 21.00 -32.72 62.10
C PHE A 100 20.84 -31.35 61.45
N LYS A 101 21.31 -30.29 62.12
CA LYS A 101 21.27 -28.94 61.57
C LYS A 101 22.09 -28.84 60.28
N GLN A 102 23.27 -29.45 60.25
CA GLN A 102 24.11 -29.47 59.06
C GLN A 102 23.43 -30.21 57.90
N GLU A 103 22.85 -31.39 58.15
CA GLU A 103 22.13 -32.16 57.14
C GLU A 103 20.89 -31.44 56.62
N SER A 104 20.11 -30.81 57.50
CA SER A 104 18.94 -30.02 57.13
C SER A 104 19.32 -28.85 56.22
N LEU A 105 20.37 -28.09 56.58
CA LEU A 105 20.89 -27.00 55.75
C LEU A 105 21.40 -27.49 54.40
N ALA A 106 22.10 -28.64 54.36
CA ALA A 106 22.56 -29.24 53.11
C ALA A 106 21.39 -29.61 52.20
N ARG A 107 20.32 -30.23 52.74
CA ARG A 107 19.09 -30.53 51.98
C ARG A 107 18.42 -29.27 51.46
N LYS A 108 18.24 -28.25 52.30
CA LYS A 108 17.66 -26.94 51.90
C LYS A 108 18.48 -26.30 50.77
N PHE A 109 19.80 -26.36 50.85
CA PHE A 109 20.71 -25.84 49.81
C PHE A 109 20.58 -26.59 48.49
N ILE A 110 20.59 -27.93 48.50
CA ILE A 110 20.43 -28.77 47.29
C ILE A 110 19.07 -28.50 46.64
N ASN A 111 17.99 -28.48 47.43
CA ASN A 111 16.65 -28.19 46.91
C ASN A 111 16.57 -26.79 46.27
N SER A 112 17.25 -25.79 46.85
CA SER A 112 17.35 -24.45 46.28
C SER A 112 18.11 -24.46 44.95
N ILE A 113 19.20 -25.23 44.85
CA ILE A 113 19.94 -25.38 43.58
C ILE A 113 19.05 -26.05 42.53
N ASP A 114 18.38 -27.14 42.87
CA ASP A 114 17.54 -27.88 41.93
C ASP A 114 16.37 -27.05 41.43
N SER A 115 15.72 -26.29 42.32
CA SER A 115 14.66 -25.35 41.92
C SER A 115 15.19 -24.25 40.98
N THR A 116 16.39 -23.71 41.26
CA THR A 116 17.03 -22.71 40.41
C THR A 116 17.41 -23.30 39.05
N LYS A 117 17.96 -24.52 39.03
CA LYS A 117 18.32 -25.24 37.81
C LYS A 117 17.08 -25.51 36.95
N LYS A 118 15.97 -25.93 37.56
CA LYS A 118 14.69 -26.13 36.88
C LYS A 118 14.19 -24.83 36.24
N ASN A 119 14.23 -23.71 36.98
CA ASN A 119 13.83 -22.40 36.46
C ASN A 119 14.72 -21.91 35.31
N ILE A 120 16.02 -22.18 35.37
CA ILE A 120 16.96 -21.86 34.29
C ILE A 120 16.65 -22.69 33.04
N GLU A 121 16.39 -23.99 33.21
CA GLU A 121 16.06 -24.87 32.08
C GLU A 121 14.75 -24.45 31.41
N GLU A 122 13.72 -24.10 32.20
CA GLU A 122 12.45 -23.57 31.68
C GLU A 122 12.66 -22.28 30.87
N ARG A 123 13.44 -21.33 31.39
CA ARG A 123 13.81 -20.11 30.66
C ARG A 123 14.55 -20.44 29.36
N ARG A 124 15.52 -21.34 29.41
CA ARG A 124 16.28 -21.76 28.23
C ARG A 124 15.38 -22.37 27.15
N THR A 125 14.41 -23.18 27.54
CA THR A 125 13.43 -23.73 26.59
C THR A 125 12.54 -22.65 25.99
N ASN A 126 12.08 -21.69 26.79
CA ASN A 126 11.26 -20.57 26.33
C ASN A 126 12.05 -19.68 25.35
N ASP A 127 13.27 -19.29 25.71
CA ASP A 127 14.16 -18.51 24.85
C ASP A 127 14.44 -19.26 23.53
N GLY A 128 14.62 -20.59 23.60
CA GLY A 128 14.78 -21.44 22.42
C GLY A 128 13.57 -21.40 21.49
N THR A 129 12.35 -21.46 22.03
CA THR A 129 11.12 -21.33 21.23
C THR A 129 10.93 -19.94 20.65
N GLU A 130 11.29 -18.88 21.39
CA GLU A 130 11.23 -17.50 20.92
C GLU A 130 12.21 -17.27 19.77
N LEU A 131 13.45 -17.79 19.88
CA LEU A 131 14.43 -17.73 18.82
C LEU A 131 13.96 -18.44 17.54
N MET A 132 13.32 -19.61 17.66
CA MET A 132 12.73 -20.29 16.50
C MET A 132 11.61 -19.48 15.87
N ASN A 133 10.73 -18.86 16.67
CA ASN A 133 9.65 -18.01 16.17
C ASN A 133 10.20 -16.76 15.45
N LEU A 134 11.20 -16.08 16.02
CA LEU A 134 11.87 -14.95 15.40
C LEU A 134 12.56 -15.36 14.10
N GLN A 135 13.22 -16.52 14.07
CA GLN A 135 13.86 -17.04 12.87
C GLN A 135 12.83 -17.33 11.77
N ASN A 136 11.69 -17.93 12.11
CA ASN A 136 10.59 -18.16 11.17
C ASN A 136 10.03 -16.83 10.63
N GLN A 137 9.85 -15.83 11.49
CA GLN A 137 9.40 -14.50 11.07
C GLN A 137 10.40 -13.81 10.13
N VAL A 138 11.70 -13.91 10.42
CA VAL A 138 12.75 -13.36 9.54
C VAL A 138 12.73 -14.06 8.18
N GLN A 139 12.55 -15.38 8.13
CA GLN A 139 12.41 -16.12 6.87
C GLN A 139 11.18 -15.69 6.08
N GLU A 140 10.04 -15.53 6.75
CA GLU A 140 8.80 -15.02 6.12
C GLU A 140 9.01 -13.62 5.53
N LEU A 141 9.60 -12.70 6.30
CA LEU A 141 9.91 -11.35 5.83
C LEU A 141 10.89 -11.34 4.65
N GLN A 142 11.84 -12.28 4.60
CA GLN A 142 12.73 -12.44 3.46
C GLN A 142 11.97 -12.89 2.22
N ILE A 143 11.10 -13.89 2.34
CA ILE A 143 10.24 -14.37 1.24
C ILE A 143 9.34 -13.23 0.72
N ASP A 144 8.73 -12.46 1.62
CA ASP A 144 7.88 -11.33 1.25
C ASP A 144 8.66 -10.22 0.57
N ASN A 145 9.87 -9.91 1.04
CA ASN A 145 10.73 -8.93 0.41
C ASN A 145 11.13 -9.37 -1.00
N ASP A 146 11.53 -10.64 -1.18
CA ASP A 146 11.85 -11.20 -2.49
C ASP A 146 10.65 -11.17 -3.44
N LEU A 147 9.45 -11.46 -2.93
CA LEU A 147 8.20 -11.33 -3.69
C LEU A 147 7.95 -9.88 -4.12
N LEU A 148 8.13 -8.91 -3.22
CA LEU A 148 7.96 -7.49 -3.53
C LEU A 148 9.00 -6.99 -4.53
N VAL A 149 10.25 -7.41 -4.41
CA VAL A 149 11.33 -7.11 -5.36
C VAL A 149 10.99 -7.69 -6.74
N SER A 150 10.55 -8.94 -6.80
CA SER A 150 10.12 -9.61 -8.03
C SER A 150 8.92 -8.88 -8.68
N LYS A 151 7.89 -8.53 -7.90
CA LYS A 151 6.74 -7.73 -8.37
C LYS A 151 7.18 -6.36 -8.90
N ARG A 152 8.11 -5.68 -8.23
CA ARG A 152 8.65 -4.39 -8.65
C ARG A 152 9.40 -4.51 -9.97
N ILE A 153 10.21 -5.55 -10.15
CA ILE A 153 10.94 -5.82 -11.40
C ILE A 153 9.95 -6.05 -12.55
N ASN A 154 8.93 -6.87 -12.32
CA ASN A 154 7.89 -7.13 -13.32
C ASN A 154 7.09 -5.87 -13.65
N PHE A 155 6.72 -5.07 -12.65
CA PHE A 155 6.05 -3.78 -12.85
C PHE A 155 6.88 -2.84 -13.71
N LYS A 156 8.19 -2.72 -13.47
CA LYS A 156 9.09 -1.90 -14.31
C LYS A 156 9.08 -2.36 -15.77
N LYS A 157 9.07 -3.67 -16.02
CA LYS A 157 9.00 -4.23 -17.39
C LYS A 157 7.67 -3.85 -18.07
N TYR A 158 6.54 -4.07 -17.41
CA TYR A 158 5.22 -3.72 -17.96
C TYR A 158 5.05 -2.22 -18.17
N PHE A 159 5.47 -1.40 -17.20
CA PHE A 159 5.39 0.06 -17.30
C PHE A 159 6.25 0.60 -18.45
N SER A 160 7.47 0.08 -18.61
CA SER A 160 8.34 0.42 -19.75
C SER A 160 7.68 0.03 -21.08
N PHE A 161 7.11 -1.18 -21.16
CA PHE A 161 6.39 -1.64 -22.35
C PHE A 161 5.20 -0.74 -22.69
N ILE A 162 4.40 -0.34 -21.70
CA ILE A 162 3.27 0.58 -21.88
C ILE A 162 3.74 1.93 -22.43
N ILE A 163 4.81 2.51 -21.88
CA ILE A 163 5.35 3.80 -22.37
C ILE A 163 5.82 3.67 -23.82
N ILE A 164 6.52 2.59 -24.17
CA ILE A 164 6.99 2.35 -25.54
C ILE A 164 5.78 2.23 -26.48
N ALA A 165 4.77 1.44 -26.11
CA ALA A 165 3.55 1.26 -26.91
C ALA A 165 2.76 2.57 -27.08
N LEU A 166 2.70 3.41 -26.03
CA LEU A 166 2.04 4.70 -26.11
C LEU A 166 2.80 5.65 -27.04
N SER A 167 4.13 5.67 -26.96
CA SER A 167 5.00 6.48 -27.81
C SER A 167 4.87 6.11 -29.29
N THR A 168 4.83 4.81 -29.61
CA THR A 168 4.64 4.34 -30.99
C THR A 168 3.24 4.66 -31.52
N LEU A 169 2.20 4.55 -30.69
CA LEU A 169 0.84 4.97 -31.05
C LEU A 169 0.79 6.47 -31.38
N PHE A 170 1.39 7.32 -30.54
CA PHE A 170 1.47 8.76 -30.79
C PHE A 170 2.23 9.08 -32.08
N ALA A 171 3.36 8.41 -32.34
CA ALA A 171 4.11 8.57 -33.57
C ALA A 171 3.26 8.21 -34.81
N LEU A 172 2.52 7.11 -34.76
CA LEU A 172 1.60 6.71 -35.83
C LEU A 172 0.49 7.75 -36.08
N ILE A 173 -0.11 8.29 -35.01
CA ILE A 173 -1.13 9.33 -35.12
C ILE A 173 -0.55 10.61 -35.74
N LEU A 174 0.65 11.02 -35.32
CA LEU A 174 1.34 12.19 -35.86
C LEU A 174 1.67 12.02 -37.35
N VAL A 175 2.20 10.86 -37.75
CA VAL A 175 2.48 10.56 -39.16
C VAL A 175 1.20 10.60 -39.99
N ARG A 176 0.10 9.99 -39.50
CA ARG A 176 -1.18 10.00 -40.21
C ARG A 176 -1.76 11.42 -40.33
N SER A 177 -1.62 12.23 -39.29
CA SER A 177 -2.01 13.65 -39.30
C SER A 177 -1.18 14.46 -40.31
N ALA A 178 0.14 14.25 -40.34
CA ALA A 178 1.04 14.90 -41.28
C ALA A 178 0.70 14.53 -42.74
N LEU A 179 0.44 13.26 -43.04
CA LEU A 179 -0.02 12.81 -44.36
C LEU A 179 -1.34 13.47 -44.76
N LYS A 180 -2.30 13.58 -43.83
CA LYS A 180 -3.57 14.28 -44.07
C LYS A 180 -3.35 15.77 -44.36
N LEU A 181 -2.44 16.42 -43.63
CA LEU A 181 -2.09 17.83 -43.83
C LEU A 181 -1.44 18.06 -45.20
N ILE A 182 -0.55 17.17 -45.64
CA ILE A 182 0.07 17.23 -46.97
C ILE A 182 -1.02 17.10 -48.05
N ASN A 183 -1.95 16.16 -47.90
CA ASN A 183 -3.04 15.98 -48.87
C ASN A 183 -3.99 17.19 -48.93
N ILE A 184 -4.31 17.79 -47.78
CA ILE A 184 -5.08 19.04 -47.73
C ILE A 184 -4.30 20.17 -48.41
N ARG A 185 -2.98 20.24 -48.20
CA ARG A 185 -2.12 21.28 -48.81
C ARG A 185 -2.02 21.12 -50.33
N SER A 186 -1.96 19.89 -50.85
CA SER A 186 -2.00 19.64 -52.30
C SER A 186 -3.36 20.00 -52.87
N GLN A 187 -4.46 19.60 -52.24
CA GLN A 187 -5.82 20.00 -52.65
C GLN A 187 -6.01 21.52 -52.62
N LEU A 188 -5.49 22.21 -51.60
CA LEU A 188 -5.56 23.66 -51.51
C LEU A 188 -4.75 24.33 -52.63
N LYS A 189 -3.57 23.78 -52.98
CA LYS A 189 -2.73 24.29 -54.07
C LYS A 189 -3.43 24.11 -55.41
N GLU A 190 -4.02 22.95 -55.64
CA GLU A 190 -4.81 22.65 -56.84
C GLU A 190 -6.05 23.55 -56.94
N ASN A 191 -6.82 23.69 -55.86
CA ASN A 191 -7.96 24.60 -55.80
C ASN A 191 -7.55 26.06 -56.01
N LYS A 192 -6.39 26.48 -55.48
CA LYS A 192 -5.87 27.83 -55.71
C LYS A 192 -5.52 28.07 -57.18
N GLU A 193 -4.90 27.09 -57.85
CA GLU A 193 -4.61 27.19 -59.28
C GLU A 193 -5.88 27.13 -60.13
N SER A 194 -6.84 26.25 -59.79
CA SER A 194 -8.17 26.21 -60.41
C SER A 194 -8.92 27.54 -60.25
N MET A 195 -8.91 28.12 -59.05
CA MET A 195 -9.53 29.41 -58.78
C MET A 195 -8.85 30.55 -59.56
N LYS A 196 -7.51 30.57 -59.66
CA LYS A 196 -6.81 31.54 -60.52
C LYS A 196 -7.20 31.37 -61.99
N LEU A 197 -7.32 30.14 -62.47
CA LEU A 197 -7.72 29.85 -63.84
C LEU A 197 -9.15 30.32 -64.10
N GLN A 198 -10.09 29.98 -63.22
CA GLN A 198 -11.47 30.46 -63.28
C GLN A 198 -11.54 31.98 -63.21
N HIS A 199 -10.74 32.62 -62.35
CA HIS A 199 -10.69 34.08 -62.27
C HIS A 199 -10.14 34.69 -63.57
N ARG A 200 -9.11 34.09 -64.18
CA ARG A 200 -8.59 34.49 -65.50
C ARG A 200 -9.66 34.36 -66.59
N ILE A 201 -10.36 33.23 -66.64
CA ILE A 201 -11.47 33.00 -67.58
C ILE A 201 -12.59 34.02 -67.35
N ALA A 202 -12.95 34.31 -66.10
CA ALA A 202 -13.96 35.31 -65.76
C ALA A 202 -13.52 36.72 -66.18
N THR A 203 -12.26 37.11 -65.95
CA THR A 203 -11.73 38.41 -66.38
C THR A 203 -11.66 38.53 -67.90
N LEU A 204 -11.27 37.46 -68.61
CA LEU A 204 -11.29 37.42 -70.07
C LEU A 204 -12.74 37.50 -70.58
N GLY A 205 -13.67 36.79 -69.95
CA GLY A 205 -15.10 36.90 -70.25
C GLY A 205 -15.63 38.32 -70.05
N PHE A 206 -15.19 39.02 -69.00
CA PHE A 206 -15.54 40.41 -68.75
C PHE A 206 -14.96 41.35 -69.81
N TYR A 207 -13.72 41.10 -70.23
CA TYR A 207 -13.04 41.90 -71.27
C TYR A 207 -13.69 41.70 -72.64
N VAL A 208 -14.01 40.46 -73.01
CA VAL A 208 -14.74 40.14 -74.25
C VAL A 208 -16.14 40.73 -74.22
N LYS A 209 -16.85 40.67 -73.08
CA LYS A 209 -18.18 41.28 -72.94
C LYS A 209 -18.14 42.80 -73.06
N GLY A 210 -17.09 43.45 -72.55
CA GLY A 210 -16.83 44.87 -72.75
C GLY A 210 -16.58 45.23 -74.22
N LEU A 211 -15.73 44.45 -74.91
CA LEU A 211 -15.46 44.60 -76.34
C LEU A 211 -16.70 44.39 -77.20
N VAL A 212 -17.50 43.36 -76.92
CA VAL A 212 -18.75 43.07 -77.64
C VAL A 212 -19.79 44.17 -77.42
N ASN A 213 -19.89 44.71 -76.20
CA ASN A 213 -20.78 45.85 -75.97
C ASN A 213 -20.29 47.12 -76.67
N GLN A 214 -18.98 47.33 -76.77
CA GLN A 214 -18.40 48.47 -77.48
C GLN A 214 -18.59 48.34 -79.00
N THR A 215 -18.43 47.15 -79.59
CA THR A 215 -18.73 46.93 -81.01
C THR A 215 -20.22 47.02 -81.28
N ARG A 216 -21.08 46.53 -80.38
CA ARG A 216 -22.54 46.67 -80.52
C ARG A 216 -22.99 48.13 -80.41
N HIS A 217 -22.37 48.91 -79.54
CA HIS A 217 -22.64 50.35 -79.42
C HIS A 217 -22.16 51.12 -80.67
N LYS A 218 -21.00 50.77 -81.22
CA LYS A 218 -20.51 51.34 -82.49
C LYS A 218 -21.37 50.92 -83.68
N ALA A 219 -21.85 49.67 -83.71
CA ALA A 219 -22.77 49.18 -84.73
C ALA A 219 -24.11 49.92 -84.64
N GLY A 220 -24.66 50.13 -83.44
CA GLY A 220 -25.87 50.94 -83.25
C GLY A 220 -25.68 52.39 -83.68
N GLN A 221 -24.53 53.00 -83.38
CA GLN A 221 -24.20 54.35 -83.87
C GLN A 221 -24.06 54.40 -85.40
N MET A 222 -23.53 53.36 -86.03
CA MET A 222 -23.48 53.26 -87.49
C MET A 222 -24.87 53.06 -88.10
N GLU A 223 -25.75 52.32 -87.42
CA GLU A 223 -27.14 52.10 -87.83
C GLU A 223 -27.95 53.40 -87.73
N ASP A 224 -27.78 54.17 -86.64
CA ASP A 224 -28.36 55.52 -86.49
C ASP A 224 -27.79 56.51 -87.52
N MET A 225 -26.49 56.42 -87.83
CA MET A 225 -25.86 57.25 -88.85
C MET A 225 -26.39 56.90 -90.25
N ALA A 226 -26.58 55.61 -90.57
CA ALA A 226 -27.19 55.15 -91.81
C ALA A 226 -28.66 55.60 -91.92
N ALA A 227 -29.42 55.53 -90.83
CA ALA A 227 -30.78 56.06 -90.77
C ALA A 227 -30.83 57.58 -90.97
N SER A 228 -29.88 58.34 -90.44
CA SER A 228 -29.77 59.79 -90.67
C SER A 228 -29.44 60.14 -92.13
N ILE A 229 -28.59 59.34 -92.78
CA ILE A 229 -28.24 59.49 -94.20
C ILE A 229 -29.44 59.17 -95.08
N GLN A 230 -30.21 58.13 -94.74
CA GLN A 230 -31.43 57.75 -95.45
C GLN A 230 -32.54 58.79 -95.29
N ALA A 231 -32.68 59.37 -94.09
CA ALA A 231 -33.59 60.50 -93.83
C ALA A 231 -33.16 61.77 -94.59
N GLY A 232 -31.85 62.03 -94.71
CA GLY A 232 -31.30 63.10 -95.54
C GLY A 232 -31.60 62.91 -97.03
N LEU A 233 -31.49 61.67 -97.52
CA LEU A 233 -31.81 61.32 -98.91
C LEU A 233 -33.31 61.43 -99.22
N GLN A 234 -34.20 61.10 -98.26
CA GLN A 234 -35.64 61.32 -98.43
C GLN A 234 -36.04 62.80 -98.43
N LYS A 235 -35.33 63.64 -97.66
CA LYS A 235 -35.52 65.10 -97.70
C LYS A 235 -35.11 65.73 -99.04
N ILE A 236 -34.14 65.12 -99.73
CA ILE A 236 -33.72 65.56 -101.07
C ILE A 236 -34.71 65.12 -102.16
N SER A 237 -35.49 64.05 -101.92
CA SER A 237 -36.46 63.51 -102.87
C SER A 237 -37.78 64.31 -102.97
N SER A 238 -38.03 65.32 -102.13
CA SER A 238 -39.36 65.95 -101.99
C SER A 238 -39.41 67.47 -102.18
N SER A 239 -38.37 68.11 -102.72
CA SER A 239 -38.47 69.51 -103.14
C SER A 239 -37.72 69.79 -104.44
N GLU A 240 -38.51 69.99 -105.49
CA GLU A 240 -38.09 70.51 -106.79
C GLU A 240 -37.56 71.96 -106.69
N LEU A 241 -36.48 72.19 -107.44
CA LEU A 241 -35.95 73.44 -108.04
C LEU A 241 -34.73 74.15 -107.43
N LYS A 242 -33.67 74.11 -108.27
CA LYS A 242 -32.60 75.10 -108.51
C LYS A 242 -31.62 75.38 -107.38
N ASN A 243 -30.42 74.79 -107.46
CA ASN A 243 -29.17 75.56 -107.61
C ASN A 243 -27.93 74.66 -107.68
N THR A 244 -27.04 75.01 -108.61
CA THR A 244 -25.79 74.34 -108.99
C THR A 244 -24.63 74.54 -108.01
N SER A 245 -24.88 74.62 -106.70
CA SER A 245 -23.80 74.70 -105.68
C SER A 245 -23.69 73.46 -104.78
N PHE A 246 -24.69 72.56 -104.78
CA PHE A 246 -24.72 71.43 -103.85
C PHE A 246 -23.77 70.28 -104.22
N ALA A 247 -23.45 70.11 -105.51
CA ALA A 247 -22.52 69.07 -105.98
C ALA A 247 -21.05 69.34 -105.57
N SER A 248 -20.73 70.57 -105.17
CA SER A 248 -19.41 70.96 -104.66
C SER A 248 -19.22 70.56 -103.20
N ASP A 249 -20.23 70.81 -102.35
CA ASP A 249 -20.13 70.58 -100.91
C ASP A 249 -20.18 69.10 -100.53
N VAL A 250 -20.97 68.29 -101.26
CA VAL A 250 -21.00 66.83 -101.05
C VAL A 250 -19.64 66.20 -101.41
N LYS A 251 -18.93 66.76 -102.39
CA LYS A 251 -17.60 66.28 -102.79
C LYS A 251 -16.51 66.66 -101.79
N LEU A 252 -16.70 67.75 -101.04
CA LEU A 252 -15.81 68.18 -99.96
C LEU A 252 -15.99 67.31 -98.72
N HIS A 253 -17.24 67.04 -98.31
CA HIS A 253 -17.53 66.18 -97.16
C HIS A 253 -17.15 64.71 -97.37
N CYS A 254 -17.31 64.16 -98.58
CA CYS A 254 -16.79 62.82 -98.89
C CYS A 254 -15.24 62.75 -98.81
N LYS A 255 -14.54 63.88 -99.00
CA LYS A 255 -13.08 63.96 -98.86
C LYS A 255 -12.65 64.00 -97.38
N GLU A 256 -13.42 64.66 -96.52
CA GLU A 256 -13.18 64.70 -95.06
C GLU A 256 -13.44 63.35 -94.40
N ILE A 257 -14.53 62.66 -94.77
CA ILE A 257 -14.82 61.31 -94.26
C ILE A 257 -13.72 60.31 -94.67
N LYS A 258 -13.20 60.41 -95.89
CA LYS A 258 -12.07 59.57 -96.34
C LYS A 258 -10.77 59.89 -95.59
N LYS A 259 -10.60 61.11 -95.08
CA LYS A 259 -9.43 61.53 -94.30
C LYS A 259 -9.52 61.06 -92.84
N GLU A 260 -10.71 61.04 -92.25
CA GLU A 260 -10.93 60.49 -90.91
C GLU A 260 -10.84 58.95 -90.85
N LEU A 261 -11.32 58.26 -91.90
CA LEU A 261 -11.14 56.80 -91.99
C LEU A 261 -9.67 56.41 -92.04
N ASN A 262 -8.84 57.13 -92.80
CA ASN A 262 -7.39 56.89 -92.86
C ASN A 262 -6.66 57.29 -91.56
N ALA A 263 -7.22 58.19 -90.75
CA ALA A 263 -6.64 58.57 -89.45
C ALA A 263 -7.00 57.58 -88.33
N SER A 264 -8.05 56.77 -88.51
CA SER A 264 -8.51 55.80 -87.51
C SER A 264 -7.72 54.48 -87.47
N GLY A 265 -6.77 54.28 -88.40
CA GLY A 265 -5.82 53.15 -88.35
C GLY A 265 -6.48 51.77 -88.39
N ILE A 266 -7.70 51.68 -88.93
CA ILE A 266 -8.38 50.39 -89.17
C ILE A 266 -8.10 50.01 -90.61
N ASP A 267 -6.94 49.41 -90.82
CA ASP A 267 -6.74 48.52 -91.96
C ASP A 267 -7.65 47.30 -91.77
N ALA A 268 -8.33 46.92 -92.85
CA ALA A 268 -9.00 45.62 -92.97
C ALA A 268 -7.97 44.48 -93.01
#